data_AF-A0A536LU90-F1
#
_entry.id   AF-A0A536LU90-F1
#
_cell.length_a   1.000
_cell.length_b   1.000
_cell.length_c   1.000
_cell.angle_alpha   90.00
_cell.angle_beta   90.00
_cell.angle_gamma   90.00
#
_symmetry.space_group_name_H-M   'P 1'
#
loop_
_entity.id
_entity.type
_entity.pdbx_description
1 polymer ?
#
loop_
_entity_poly.entity_id
_entity_poly.type
_entity_poly.pdbx_seq_one_letter_code
_entity_poly.pdbx_strand_id
1 'polypeptide(L)' 'MLTRGVRGATTVEANSPESILEATKELLAAMLKVNDVDVEYVASAFFTVTPDLNAEFPAIAARDMGWSSVALLCG' A
#
# COMPACT_ATOMS: atom_id res chain seq x y z
N MET A 1 -13.67 16.79 10.94
CA MET A 1 -12.26 16.92 10.52
C MET A 1 -12.20 16.68 9.02
N LEU A 2 -11.30 17.35 8.29
CA LEU A 2 -11.17 17.17 6.84
C LEU A 2 -10.24 15.98 6.55
N THR A 3 -10.60 15.15 5.57
CA THR A 3 -9.72 14.10 5.05
C THR A 3 -8.94 14.60 3.84
N ARG A 4 -7.78 13.99 3.58
CA ARG A 4 -6.90 14.26 2.43
C ARG A 4 -6.47 12.93 1.82
N GLY A 5 -6.53 12.84 0.50
CA GLY A 5 -5.98 11.72 -0.23
C GLY A 5 -4.47 11.90 -0.43
N VAL A 6 -3.71 10.83 -0.20
CA VAL A 6 -2.28 10.76 -0.50
C VAL A 6 -2.09 9.74 -1.62
N ARG A 7 -1.26 10.07 -2.61
CA ARG A 7 -0.98 9.20 -3.76
C ARG A 7 0.46 8.71 -3.71
N GLY A 8 0.64 7.43 -4.04
CA GLY A 8 1.92 6.80 -4.28
C GLY A 8 1.84 5.89 -5.49
N ALA A 9 2.99 5.61 -6.09
CA ALA A 9 3.15 4.62 -7.16
C ALA A 9 4.57 4.06 -7.07
N THR A 10 4.73 2.79 -7.41
CA THR A 10 6.02 2.09 -7.49
C THR A 10 5.96 1.08 -8.63
N THR A 11 7.11 0.51 -9.00
CA THR A 11 7.24 -0.51 -10.05
C THR A 11 7.99 -1.72 -9.51
N VAL A 12 7.79 -2.87 -10.13
CA VAL A 12 8.50 -4.12 -9.81
C VAL A 12 9.13 -4.68 -11.08
N GLU A 13 10.31 -5.29 -10.93
CA GLU A 13 11.01 -5.93 -12.06
C GLU A 13 10.41 -7.30 -12.43
N ALA A 14 9.66 -7.93 -11.51
CA ALA A 14 9.06 -9.23 -11.72
C ALA A 14 7.66 -9.32 -11.12
N ASN A 15 6.74 -9.97 -11.85
CA ASN A 15 5.42 -10.36 -11.33
C ASN A 15 5.56 -11.57 -10.39
N SER A 16 6.05 -11.32 -9.18
CA SER A 16 6.19 -12.30 -8.09
C SER A 16 5.62 -11.74 -6.79
N PRO A 17 5.11 -12.58 -5.88
CA PRO A 17 4.59 -12.12 -4.60
C PRO A 17 5.61 -11.31 -3.82
N GLU A 18 6.87 -11.77 -3.76
CA GLU A 18 7.94 -11.11 -3.02
C GLU A 18 8.22 -9.71 -3.56
N SER A 19 8.30 -9.57 -4.89
CA SER A 19 8.56 -8.27 -5.51
C SER A 19 7.41 -7.28 -5.26
N ILE A 20 6.16 -7.74 -5.39
CA ILE A 20 4.97 -6.92 -5.16
C ILE A 20 4.89 -6.48 -3.70
N LEU A 21 5.10 -7.39 -2.76
CA LEU A 21 4.99 -7.11 -1.33
C LEU A 21 6.08 -6.16 -0.86
N GLU A 22 7.34 -6.40 -1.22
CA GLU A 22 8.45 -5.56 -0.78
C GLU A 22 8.36 -4.14 -1.35
N ALA A 23 8.06 -3.99 -2.65
CA ALA A 23 7.87 -2.67 -3.24
C ALA A 23 6.67 -1.93 -2.64
N THR A 24 5.58 -2.64 -2.31
CA THR A 24 4.41 -2.03 -1.65
C THR A 24 4.75 -1.60 -0.22
N LYS A 25 5.49 -2.40 0.56
CA LYS A 25 5.94 -2.03 1.91
C LYS A 25 6.81 -0.78 1.88
N GLU A 26 7.78 -0.73 0.98
CA GLU A 26 8.66 0.43 0.80
C GLU A 26 7.84 1.69 0.49
N LEU A 27 6.91 1.60 -0.47
CA LEU A 27 6.06 2.71 -0.86
C LEU A 27 5.21 3.22 0.31
N LEU A 28 4.52 2.33 1.03
CA LEU A 28 3.67 2.71 2.16
C LEU A 28 4.49 3.34 3.29
N ALA A 29 5.66 2.77 3.63
CA ALA A 29 6.54 3.32 4.65
C ALA A 29 7.05 4.72 4.26
N ALA A 30 7.44 4.91 3.00
CA ALA A 30 7.86 6.21 2.50
C ALA A 30 6.72 7.24 2.53
N MET A 31 5.50 6.85 2.14
CA MET A 31 4.32 7.71 2.17
C MET A 31 3.99 8.17 3.59
N LEU A 32 3.95 7.27 4.58
CA LEU A 32 3.71 7.64 5.98
C LEU A 32 4.79 8.61 6.47
N LYS A 33 6.06 8.30 6.22
CA LYS A 33 7.21 9.12 6.66
C LYS A 33 7.21 10.53 6.06
N VAL A 34 6.96 10.67 4.77
CA VAL A 34 6.99 11.98 4.08
C VAL A 34 5.80 12.87 4.50
N ASN A 35 4.68 12.26 4.88
CA ASN A 35 3.49 13.00 5.31
C ASN A 35 3.37 13.16 6.83
N ASP A 36 4.29 12.55 7.60
CA ASP A 36 4.26 12.53 9.07
C ASP A 36 2.91 12.04 9.61
N VAL A 37 2.45 10.89 9.10
CA VAL A 37 1.15 10.29 9.43
C VAL A 37 1.35 8.98 10.19
N ASP A 38 0.72 8.86 11.36
CA ASP A 38 0.59 7.57 12.04
C ASP A 38 -0.52 6.73 11.42
N VAL A 39 -0.32 5.41 11.40
CA VAL A 39 -1.26 4.44 10.80
C VAL A 39 -2.67 4.56 11.39
N GLU A 40 -2.81 4.93 12.66
CA GLU A 40 -4.10 5.11 13.33
C GLU A 40 -4.97 6.22 12.71
N TYR A 41 -4.36 7.17 12.00
CA TYR A 41 -5.07 8.25 11.30
C TYR A 41 -5.42 7.89 9.84
N VAL A 42 -5.04 6.71 9.36
CA VAL A 42 -5.37 6.26 8.01
C VAL A 42 -6.79 5.70 7.97
N ALA A 43 -7.70 6.41 7.31
CA ALA A 43 -9.10 6.00 7.20
C ALA A 43 -9.27 4.76 6.28
N SER A 44 -8.61 4.75 5.13
CA SER A 44 -8.63 3.64 4.17
C SER A 44 -7.47 3.73 3.19
N ALA A 45 -7.17 2.62 2.52
CA ALA A 45 -6.26 2.57 1.39
C ALA A 45 -6.86 1.80 0.20
N PHE A 46 -6.71 2.39 -0.99
CA PHE A 46 -7.15 1.81 -2.25
C PHE A 46 -5.92 1.54 -3.12
N PHE A 47 -5.74 0.27 -3.49
CA PHE A 47 -4.64 -0.21 -4.30
C PHE A 47 -5.14 -0.55 -5.70
N THR A 48 -4.34 -0.21 -6.69
CA THR A 48 -4.55 -0.63 -8.08
C THR A 48 -3.24 -1.19 -8.60
N VAL A 49 -3.33 -2.24 -9.40
CA VAL A 49 -2.18 -2.78 -10.13
C VAL A 49 -2.44 -2.71 -11.63
N THR A 50 -1.37 -2.69 -12.42
CA THR A 50 -1.48 -2.86 -13.86
C THR A 50 -1.84 -4.34 -14.17
N PRO A 51 -2.51 -4.63 -15.30
CA PRO A 51 -3.04 -5.97 -15.58
C PRO A 51 -1.99 -7.10 -15.70
N ASP A 52 -0.72 -6.75 -15.88
CA ASP A 52 0.43 -7.65 -15.93
C ASP A 52 0.90 -8.13 -14.55
N LEU A 53 0.42 -7.51 -13.47
CA LEU A 53 0.69 -7.92 -12.08
C LEU A 53 -0.51 -8.67 -11.51
N ASN A 54 -0.37 -9.98 -11.37
CA ASN A 54 -1.42 -10.87 -10.89
C ASN A 54 -0.93 -11.94 -9.89
N ALA A 55 0.33 -11.86 -9.47
CA ALA A 55 0.92 -12.85 -8.57
C ALA A 55 0.48 -12.67 -7.10
N GLU A 56 0.13 -11.46 -6.66
CA GLU A 56 -0.30 -11.20 -5.29
C GLU A 56 -1.06 -9.87 -5.14
N PHE A 57 -1.89 -9.76 -4.11
CA PHE A 57 -2.57 -8.53 -3.73
C PHE A 57 -1.66 -7.59 -2.91
N PRO A 58 -1.45 -6.33 -3.34
CA PRO A 58 -0.64 -5.36 -2.60
C PRO A 58 -1.13 -5.10 -1.17
N ALA A 59 -2.43 -5.24 -0.90
CA ALA A 59 -3.01 -5.02 0.42
C ALA A 59 -2.41 -5.94 1.51
N ILE A 60 -1.84 -7.09 1.15
CA ILE A 60 -1.17 -7.98 2.13
C ILE A 60 0.05 -7.29 2.74
N ALA A 61 0.81 -6.50 1.97
CA ALA A 61 1.93 -5.73 2.50
C ALA A 61 1.51 -4.80 3.64
N ALA A 62 0.35 -4.13 3.52
CA ALA A 62 -0.19 -3.30 4.59
C ALA A 62 -0.56 -4.13 5.83
N ARG A 63 -1.08 -5.35 5.65
CA ARG A 63 -1.38 -6.27 6.77
C ARG A 63 -0.11 -6.73 7.48
N ASP A 64 0.94 -7.07 6.75
CA ASP A 64 2.26 -7.40 7.30
C ASP A 64 2.86 -6.24 8.10
N MET A 65 2.58 -5.00 7.68
CA MET A 65 2.96 -3.76 8.38
C MET A 65 2.08 -3.45 9.59
N GLY A 66 1.12 -4.31 9.94
CA GLY A 66 0.27 -4.14 11.11
C GLY A 66 -0.96 -3.26 10.89
N TRP A 67 -1.35 -2.95 9.64
CA TRP A 67 -2.57 -2.20 9.34
C TRP A 67 -3.81 -3.09 9.52
N SER A 68 -4.04 -3.60 10.73
CA SER A 68 -5.11 -4.55 11.06
C SER A 68 -6.50 -3.89 11.10
N SER A 69 -6.57 -2.62 11.47
CA SER A 69 -7.82 -1.84 11.60
C SER A 69 -8.17 -0.99 10.38
N VAL A 70 -7.27 -0.86 9.40
CA VAL A 70 -7.48 -0.02 8.21
C VAL A 70 -8.33 -0.77 7.18
N ALA A 71 -9.30 -0.09 6.57
CA ALA A 71 -10.07 -0.62 5.44
C ALA A 71 -9.21 -0.61 4.17
N LEU A 72 -8.95 -1.80 3.60
CA LEU A 72 -8.12 -1.99 2.41
C LEU A 72 -8.97 -2.52 1.26
N LEU A 73 -8.73 -2.01 0.05
CA LEU A 73 -9.38 -2.48 -1.17
C LEU A 73 -8.36 -2.54 -2.31
N CYS A 74 -8.32 -3.66 -3.03
CA CYS A 74 -7.61 -3.78 -4.31
C CYS A 74 -8.64 -3.75 -5.44
N GLY A 75 -8.39 -2.93 -6.47
CA GLY A 75 -9.25 -2.78 -7.65
C GLY A 75 -8.49 -2.77 -8.96
#